data_AF-A0A0B5DZ28-F1
#
_entry.id   AF-A0A0B5DZ28-F1
#
_cell.length_a   1.000
_cell.length_b   1.000
_cell.length_c   1.000
_cell.angle_alpha   90.00
_cell.angle_beta   90.00
_cell.angle_gamma   90.00
#
_symmetry.space_group_name_H-M   'P 1'
#
loop_
_entity.id
_entity.type
_entity.pdbx_description
1 polymer ?
#
loop_
_entity_poly.entity_id
_entity_poly.type
_entity_poly.pdbx_seq_one_letter_code
_entity_poly.pdbx_strand_id
1 'polypeptide(L)'
;MFTFLLDLATEKGRSIHAYAAAAKAAYAQALKEPDHAAAFYYLATSAENFVDRHERQPLSSEEFEQTFMAFQADIHALEKTAEAPEGTRLSVLNEIVASRIERTG
;
A
#
# COMPACT_ATOMS: atom_id res chain seq x y z
N MET A 1 -8.00 7.15 -6.69
CA MET A 1 -8.53 7.03 -5.32
C MET A 1 -7.42 6.72 -4.33
N PHE A 2 -6.59 5.71 -4.55
CA PHE A 2 -5.47 5.33 -3.70
C PHE A 2 -4.13 5.94 -4.14
N THR A 3 -4.03 6.33 -5.43
CA THR A 3 -2.78 6.84 -6.05
C THR A 3 -2.13 8.02 -5.33
N PHE A 4 -2.89 8.86 -4.61
CA PHE A 4 -2.32 9.95 -3.81
C PHE A 4 -1.37 9.45 -2.71
N LEU A 5 -1.52 8.20 -2.26
CA LEU A 5 -0.60 7.58 -1.30
C LEU A 5 0.77 7.32 -1.92
N LEU A 6 0.82 7.07 -3.23
CA LEU A 6 2.07 6.95 -3.98
C LEU A 6 2.75 8.31 -4.12
N ASP A 7 1.98 9.37 -4.35
CA ASP A 7 2.49 10.74 -4.39
C ASP A 7 3.10 11.11 -3.03
N LEU A 8 2.40 10.84 -1.92
CA LEU A 8 2.91 11.04 -0.56
C LEU A 8 4.19 10.24 -0.28
N ALA A 9 4.26 8.99 -0.75
CA ALA A 9 5.45 8.16 -0.59
C ALA A 9 6.63 8.67 -1.45
N THR A 10 6.38 9.29 -2.60
CA THR A 10 7.44 9.73 -3.53
C THR A 10 7.91 11.17 -3.31
N GLU A 11 7.06 12.05 -2.76
CA GLU A 11 7.31 13.50 -2.59
C GLU A 11 8.62 13.82 -1.83
N LYS A 12 9.07 12.92 -0.95
CA LYS A 12 10.30 13.06 -0.16
C LYS A 12 11.32 11.96 -0.45
N GLY A 13 11.40 11.51 -1.70
CA GLY A 13 12.40 10.56 -2.16
C GLY A 13 12.23 9.15 -1.58
N ARG A 14 10.99 8.71 -1.33
CA ARG A 14 10.69 7.37 -0.81
C ARG A 14 11.23 7.12 0.62
N SER A 15 11.49 8.20 1.37
CA SER A 15 12.01 8.11 2.73
C SER A 15 11.02 7.45 3.71
N ILE A 16 11.55 6.95 4.84
CA ILE A 16 10.76 6.41 5.95
C ILE A 16 9.64 7.39 6.36
N HIS A 17 9.94 8.68 6.45
CA HIS A 17 8.95 9.70 6.78
C HIS A 17 7.84 9.86 5.72
N ALA A 18 8.15 9.62 4.45
CA ALA A 18 7.18 9.64 3.37
C ALA A 18 6.18 8.47 3.51
N TYR A 19 6.70 7.27 3.81
CA TYR A 19 5.87 6.10 4.09
C TYR A 19 5.03 6.25 5.36
N ALA A 20 5.59 6.82 6.43
CA ALA A 20 4.83 7.12 7.64
C ALA A 20 3.67 8.12 7.37
N ALA A 21 3.91 9.13 6.52
CA ALA A 21 2.87 10.08 6.10
C ALA A 21 1.78 9.39 5.27
N ALA A 22 2.17 8.52 4.32
CA ALA A 22 1.24 7.73 3.54
C ALA A 22 0.40 6.79 4.43
N ALA A 23 1.01 6.10 5.39
CA ALA A 23 0.30 5.25 6.34
C ALA A 23 -0.75 6.03 7.15
N LYS A 24 -0.35 7.18 7.71
CA LYS A 24 -1.26 8.06 8.45
C LYS A 24 -2.43 8.55 7.60
N ALA A 25 -2.15 8.94 6.35
CA ALA A 25 -3.19 9.40 5.43
C ALA A 25 -4.16 8.26 5.05
N ALA A 26 -3.64 7.07 4.82
CA ALA A 26 -4.44 5.88 4.53
C ALA A 26 -5.36 5.51 5.71
N TYR A 27 -4.87 5.50 6.95
CA TYR A 27 -5.74 5.28 8.13
C TYR A 27 -6.84 6.33 8.25
N ALA A 28 -6.52 7.61 8.01
CA ALA A 28 -7.51 8.68 8.06
C ALA A 28 -8.60 8.51 6.99
N GLN A 29 -8.24 8.00 5.80
CA GLN A 29 -9.19 7.76 4.72
C GLN A 29 -10.02 6.49 4.94
N ALA A 30 -9.44 5.46 5.57
CA ALA A 30 -10.17 4.24 5.94
C ALA A 30 -11.41 4.53 6.79
N LEU A 31 -11.35 5.55 7.66
CA LEU A 31 -12.48 5.98 8.49
C LEU A 31 -13.54 6.79 7.73
N LYS A 32 -13.19 7.35 6.57
CA LYS A 32 -14.08 8.22 5.76
C LYS A 32 -14.74 7.48 4.60
N GLU A 33 -14.12 6.40 4.14
CA GLU A 33 -14.54 5.62 2.96
C GLU A 33 -14.90 4.18 3.36
N PRO A 34 -16.09 3.92 3.93
CA PRO A 34 -16.44 2.60 4.48
C PRO A 34 -16.34 1.47 3.44
N ASP A 35 -16.71 1.74 2.19
CA ASP A 35 -16.67 0.76 1.09
C ASP A 35 -15.24 0.34 0.71
N HIS A 36 -14.26 1.17 1.04
CA HIS A 36 -12.84 0.96 0.72
C HIS A 36 -11.96 0.91 1.97
N ALA A 37 -12.56 0.86 3.17
CA ALA A 37 -11.85 0.94 4.43
C ALA A 37 -10.79 -0.17 4.57
N ALA A 38 -11.14 -1.39 4.15
CA ALA A 38 -10.21 -2.52 4.16
C ALA A 38 -9.00 -2.30 3.25
N ALA A 39 -9.20 -1.72 2.05
CA ALA A 39 -8.13 -1.41 1.11
C ALA A 39 -7.21 -0.33 1.66
N PHE A 40 -7.77 0.74 2.24
CA PHE A 40 -6.98 1.77 2.90
C PHE A 40 -6.20 1.24 4.11
N TYR A 41 -6.82 0.43 4.96
CA TYR A 41 -6.16 -0.20 6.11
C TYR A 41 -5.01 -1.13 5.69
N TYR A 42 -5.21 -1.90 4.62
CA TYR A 42 -4.19 -2.74 4.02
C TYR A 42 -2.98 -1.93 3.51
N LEU A 43 -3.21 -0.80 2.83
CA LEU A 43 -2.13 0.07 2.37
C LEU A 43 -1.42 0.74 3.56
N ALA A 44 -2.17 1.16 4.57
CA ALA A 44 -1.62 1.76 5.78
C ALA A 44 -0.65 0.82 6.50
N THR A 45 -1.10 -0.40 6.78
CA THR A 45 -0.28 -1.44 7.44
C THR A 45 0.91 -1.87 6.57
N SER A 46 0.77 -1.86 5.24
CA SER A 46 1.91 -2.10 4.33
C SER A 46 2.99 -1.04 4.47
N ALA A 47 2.60 0.24 4.48
CA ALA A 47 3.52 1.35 4.63
C ALA A 47 4.13 1.43 6.06
N GLU A 48 3.36 1.13 7.10
CA GLU A 48 3.88 1.02 8.48
C GLU A 48 4.91 -0.11 8.60
N ASN A 49 4.63 -1.29 8.05
CA ASN A 49 5.59 -2.40 8.08
C ASN A 49 6.91 -2.04 7.38
N PHE A 50 6.87 -1.22 6.34
CA PHE A 50 8.10 -0.71 5.72
C PHE A 50 8.87 0.18 6.69
N VAL A 51 8.21 1.15 7.34
CA VAL A 51 8.82 2.03 8.35
C VAL A 51 9.48 1.20 9.45
N ASP A 52 8.74 0.26 10.04
CA ASP A 52 9.21 -0.59 11.14
C ASP A 52 10.43 -1.42 10.75
N ARG A 53 10.44 -2.00 9.55
CA ARG A 53 11.59 -2.77 9.04
C ARG A 53 12.81 -1.87 8.86
N HIS A 54 12.62 -0.69 8.30
CA HIS A 54 13.69 0.25 7.99
C HIS A 54 14.32 0.89 9.25
N GLU A 55 13.53 1.09 10.31
CA GLU A 55 14.03 1.57 11.61
C GLU A 55 14.87 0.52 12.34
N ARG A 56 14.51 -0.77 12.21
CA ARG A 56 15.22 -1.88 12.88
C ARG A 56 16.47 -2.30 12.15
N GLN A 57 16.45 -2.26 10.81
CA GLN A 57 17.57 -2.67 9.96
C GLN A 57 17.63 -1.76 8.72
N PRO A 58 18.79 -1.17 8.40
CA PRO A 58 18.98 -0.50 7.11
C PRO A 58 18.77 -1.52 5.99
N LEU A 59 17.78 -1.29 5.12
CA LEU A 59 17.59 -2.11 3.93
C LEU A 59 18.71 -1.83 2.91
N SER A 60 19.06 -2.84 2.14
CA SER A 60 19.85 -2.64 0.91
C SER A 60 19.05 -1.83 -0.12
N SER A 61 19.74 -1.17 -1.06
CA SER A 61 19.09 -0.43 -2.14
C SER A 61 18.16 -1.31 -2.99
N GLU A 62 18.46 -2.60 -3.12
CA GLU A 62 17.63 -3.55 -3.85
C GLU A 62 16.33 -3.86 -3.10
N GLU A 63 16.41 -4.19 -1.80
CA GLU A 63 15.23 -4.45 -0.96
C GLU A 63 14.32 -3.22 -0.87
N PHE A 64 14.92 -2.03 -0.86
CA PHE A 64 14.19 -0.77 -0.89
C PHE A 64 13.38 -0.62 -2.19
N GLU A 65 14.01 -0.84 -3.34
CA GLU A 65 13.33 -0.73 -4.64
C GLU A 65 12.25 -1.80 -4.79
N GLN A 66 12.52 -3.04 -4.38
CA GLN A 66 11.53 -4.12 -4.41
C GLN A 66 10.32 -3.79 -3.53
N THR A 67 10.54 -3.22 -2.34
CA THR A 67 9.43 -2.82 -1.46
C THR A 67 8.62 -1.66 -2.05
N PHE A 68 9.28 -0.69 -2.69
CA PHE A 68 8.59 0.38 -3.40
C PHE A 68 7.76 -0.16 -4.56
N MET A 69 8.32 -1.02 -5.41
CA MET A 69 7.60 -1.65 -6.52
C MET A 69 6.42 -2.47 -6.02
N ALA A 70 6.59 -3.19 -4.92
CA ALA A 70 5.52 -3.97 -4.31
C ALA A 70 4.36 -3.09 -3.83
N PHE A 71 4.68 -1.97 -3.15
CA PHE A 71 3.70 -1.00 -2.68
C PHE A 71 2.97 -0.30 -3.84
N GLN A 72 3.71 0.08 -4.89
CA GLN A 72 3.13 0.66 -6.09
C GLN A 72 2.19 -0.31 -6.81
N ALA A 73 2.58 -1.58 -6.96
CA ALA A 73 1.76 -2.61 -7.58
C ALA A 73 0.44 -2.81 -6.82
N ASP A 74 0.51 -2.84 -5.49
CA ASP A 74 -0.66 -2.96 -4.62
C ASP A 74 -1.63 -1.78 -4.79
N ILE A 75 -1.11 -0.55 -4.83
CA ILE A 75 -1.91 0.66 -5.07
C ILE A 75 -2.62 0.57 -6.42
N HIS A 76 -1.90 0.23 -7.49
CA HIS A 76 -2.48 0.13 -8.83
C HIS A 76 -3.54 -0.97 -8.93
N ALA A 77 -3.32 -2.11 -8.28
CA ALA A 77 -4.29 -3.21 -8.27
C ALA A 77 -5.58 -2.81 -7.52
N LEU A 78 -5.46 -2.12 -6.39
CA LEU A 78 -6.60 -1.61 -5.65
C LEU A 78 -7.33 -0.51 -6.41
N GLU A 79 -6.62 0.38 -7.11
CA GLU A 79 -7.22 1.41 -7.96
C GLU A 79 -8.11 0.78 -9.04
N LYS A 80 -7.56 -0.21 -9.77
CA LYS A 80 -8.30 -0.98 -10.77
C LYS A 80 -9.52 -1.68 -10.17
N THR A 81 -9.42 -2.14 -8.92
CA THR A 81 -10.53 -2.79 -8.20
C THR A 81 -11.64 -1.80 -7.87
N ALA A 82 -11.29 -0.59 -7.42
CA ALA A 82 -12.28 0.45 -7.11
C ALA A 82 -13.09 0.84 -8.35
N GLU A 83 -12.45 0.85 -9.53
CA GLU A 83 -13.09 1.11 -10.82
C GLU A 83 -13.88 -0.09 -11.37
N ALA A 84 -13.66 -1.29 -10.83
CA ALA A 84 -14.31 -2.50 -11.32
C ALA A 84 -15.79 -2.59 -10.88
N PRO A 85 -16.64 -3.28 -11.67
CA PRO A 85 -18.02 -3.58 -11.28
C PRO A 85 -18.07 -4.28 -9.91
N GLU A 86 -19.07 -3.97 -9.10
CA GLU A 86 -19.19 -4.46 -7.72
C GLU A 86 -19.07 -5.99 -7.62
N GLY A 87 -19.67 -6.73 -8.56
CA GLY A 87 -19.64 -8.19 -8.61
C GLY A 87 -18.26 -8.82 -8.85
N THR A 88 -17.25 -8.05 -9.29
CA THR A 88 -15.89 -8.57 -9.51
C THR A 88 -14.89 -8.10 -8.47
N ARG A 89 -15.23 -7.09 -7.66
CA ARG A 89 -14.31 -6.48 -6.67
C ARG A 89 -13.74 -7.49 -5.68
N LEU A 90 -14.58 -8.37 -5.14
CA LEU A 90 -14.14 -9.40 -4.19
C LEU A 90 -13.12 -10.38 -4.79
N SER A 91 -13.29 -10.78 -6.05
CA SER A 91 -12.33 -11.66 -6.72
C SER A 91 -10.97 -10.98 -6.87
N VAL A 92 -10.96 -9.70 -7.29
CA VAL A 92 -9.71 -8.96 -7.45
C VAL A 92 -9.03 -8.71 -6.10
N LEU A 93 -9.79 -8.42 -5.04
CA LEU A 93 -9.23 -8.32 -3.68
C LEU A 93 -8.57 -9.63 -3.24
N ASN A 94 -9.19 -10.78 -3.52
CA ASN A 94 -8.61 -12.09 -3.20
C ASN A 94 -7.31 -12.34 -3.97
N GLU A 95 -7.24 -11.96 -5.24
CA GLU A 95 -6.04 -12.07 -6.08
C GLU A 95 -4.89 -11.19 -5.55
N ILE A 96 -5.20 -9.96 -5.10
CA ILE A 96 -4.22 -9.05 -4.48
C ILE A 96 -3.62 -9.69 -3.22
N VAL A 97 -4.48 -10.26 -2.36
CA VAL A 97 -4.02 -10.94 -1.14
C VAL A 97 -3.15 -12.14 -1.48
N ALA A 98 -3.57 -12.99 -2.42
CA ALA A 98 -2.77 -14.14 -2.87
C ALA A 98 -1.39 -13.70 -3.40
N SER A 99 -1.37 -12.72 -4.31
CA SER A 99 -0.12 -12.18 -4.88
C SER A 99 0.80 -11.58 -3.82
N ARG A 100 0.24 -10.98 -2.75
CA ARG A 100 1.06 -10.49 -1.65
C ARG A 100 1.64 -11.60 -0.81
N ILE A 101 0.84 -12.61 -0.45
CA ILE A 101 1.33 -13.76 0.33
C ILE A 101 2.50 -14.43 -0.40
N GLU A 102 2.38 -14.65 -1.70
CA GLU A 102 3.45 -15.24 -2.54
C GLU A 102 4.74 -14.40 -2.58
N ARG A 103 4.65 -13.07 -2.47
CA ARG A 103 5.85 -12.19 -2.43
C ARG A 103 6.50 -12.12 -1.05
N THR A 104 5.78 -12.49 0.01
CA THR A 104 6.22 -12.31 1.41
C THR A 104 6.55 -13.62 2.13
N GLY A 105 6.15 -14.77 1.59
CA GLY A 105 6.48 -16.11 2.09
C GLY A 105 7.66 -16.71 1.33
#